data_AF-A0A4P5ZDA7-F1
#
_entry.id   AF-A0A4P5ZDA7-F1
#
_cell.length_a   1.000
_cell.length_b   1.000
_cell.length_c   1.000
_cell.angle_alpha   90.00
_cell.angle_beta   90.00
_cell.angle_gamma   90.00
#
_symmetry.space_group_name_H-M   'P 1'
#
loop_
_entity.id
_entity.type
_entity.pdbx_description
1 polymer ?
#
loop_
_entity_poly.entity_id
_entity_poly.type
_entity_poly.pdbx_seq_one_letter_code
_entity_poly.pdbx_strand_id
1 'polypeptide(L)'
;MKLPNGHLADLGNKIEEYSLNLNHQAGKNKAILFASKLGITLENAELLKQALKEAAINEDVIIQKTNEYGTHYNMKFWLQTEVGESLILAAWIIRSGETFPRLTNCYPVKK
;
A
#
# COMPACT_ATOMS: atom_id res chain seq x y z
N MET A 1 -13.91 9.29 0.24
CA MET A 1 -13.21 10.59 0.12
C MET A 1 -11.86 10.36 -0.52
N LYS A 2 -11.23 11.34 -1.18
CA LYS A 2 -9.85 11.16 -1.70
C LYS A 2 -8.81 11.21 -0.60
N LEU A 3 -7.65 10.57 -0.83
CA LEU A 3 -6.49 10.69 0.05
C LEU A 3 -5.93 12.13 -0.04
N PRO A 4 -5.86 12.88 1.06
CA PRO A 4 -5.33 14.25 0.99
C PRO A 4 -3.89 14.25 0.48
N ASN A 5 -3.63 15.12 -0.51
CA ASN A 5 -2.34 15.25 -1.18
C ASN A 5 -1.77 13.91 -1.70
N GLY A 6 -2.63 13.03 -2.22
CA GLY A 6 -2.23 11.74 -2.79
C GLY A 6 -1.16 11.82 -3.89
N HIS A 7 -1.07 12.92 -4.63
CA HIS A 7 -0.01 13.17 -5.61
C HIS A 7 1.39 13.37 -4.99
N LEU A 8 1.46 13.60 -3.67
CA LEU A 8 2.70 13.67 -2.87
C LEU A 8 2.93 12.40 -2.06
N ALA A 9 2.23 11.30 -2.37
CA ALA A 9 2.32 10.07 -1.59
C ALA A 9 3.75 9.50 -1.54
N ASP A 10 4.21 9.26 -0.32
CA ASP A 10 5.53 8.72 -0.02
C ASP A 10 5.41 7.24 0.38
N LEU A 11 6.04 6.37 -0.40
CA LEU A 11 6.07 4.93 -0.13
C LEU A 11 7.19 4.54 0.85
N GLY A 12 8.20 5.41 1.02
CA GLY A 12 9.45 5.09 1.69
C GLY A 12 10.06 3.79 1.17
N ASN A 13 10.57 2.97 2.09
CA ASN A 13 11.15 1.65 1.85
C ASN A 13 10.18 0.49 2.17
N LYS A 14 8.90 0.78 2.44
CA LYS A 14 7.94 -0.22 2.93
C LYS A 14 7.63 -1.31 1.93
N ILE A 15 7.79 -1.05 0.64
CA ILE A 15 7.53 -2.04 -0.39
C ILE A 15 8.60 -3.13 -0.34
N GLU A 16 9.87 -2.73 -0.41
CA GLU A 16 11.00 -3.64 -0.51
C GLU A 16 11.40 -4.25 0.82
N GLU A 17 11.39 -3.46 1.91
CA GLU A 17 11.86 -3.94 3.21
C GLU A 17 10.78 -4.68 4.00
N TYR A 18 9.49 -4.54 3.64
CA TYR A 18 8.38 -5.08 4.40
C TYR A 18 7.35 -5.87 3.56
N SER A 19 6.66 -5.23 2.62
CA SER A 19 5.51 -5.84 1.92
C SER A 19 5.90 -6.95 0.95
N LEU A 20 7.03 -6.82 0.27
CA LEU A 20 7.57 -7.80 -0.69
C LEU A 20 8.76 -8.58 -0.12
N ASN A 21 9.14 -8.34 1.14
CA ASN A 21 10.27 -9.00 1.78
C ASN A 21 9.91 -10.38 2.35
N LEU A 22 10.39 -11.45 1.70
CA LEU A 22 10.23 -12.83 2.18
C LEU A 22 11.00 -13.16 3.47
N ASN A 23 12.03 -12.37 3.79
CA ASN A 23 12.85 -12.55 4.99
C ASN A 23 12.31 -11.76 6.20
N HIS A 24 11.34 -10.86 6.00
CA HIS A 24 10.77 -10.08 7.09
C HIS A 24 9.78 -10.91 7.92
N GLN A 25 9.99 -11.05 9.24
CA GLN A 25 9.18 -11.90 10.12
C GLN A 25 7.66 -11.65 10.00
N ALA A 26 7.25 -10.37 9.98
CA ALA A 26 5.84 -9.98 9.80
C ALA A 26 5.41 -9.69 8.33
N GLY A 27 6.39 -9.60 7.43
CA GLY A 27 6.20 -9.15 6.04
C GLY A 27 6.08 -10.32 5.07
N LYS A 28 6.75 -11.44 5.39
CA LYS A 28 6.79 -12.67 4.60
C LYS A 28 5.43 -13.13 4.09
N ASN A 29 4.41 -13.14 4.95
CA ASN A 29 3.06 -13.57 4.54
C ASN A 29 2.43 -12.65 3.49
N LYS A 30 2.80 -11.36 3.46
CA LYS A 30 2.35 -10.40 2.44
C LYS A 30 3.10 -10.65 1.13
N ALA A 31 4.41 -10.85 1.21
CA ALA A 31 5.25 -11.17 0.05
C ALA A 31 4.76 -12.45 -0.66
N ILE A 32 4.43 -13.49 0.10
CA ILE A 32 3.83 -14.73 -0.42
C ILE A 32 2.48 -14.47 -1.11
N LEU A 33 1.64 -13.59 -0.55
CA LEU A 33 0.35 -13.26 -1.16
C LEU A 33 0.52 -12.47 -2.45
N PHE A 34 1.45 -11.51 -2.50
CA PHE A 34 1.76 -10.75 -3.72
C PHE A 34 2.28 -11.67 -4.82
N ALA A 35 3.24 -12.54 -4.49
CA ALA A 35 3.79 -13.49 -5.44
C ALA A 35 2.71 -14.46 -5.96
N SER A 36 1.91 -15.04 -5.06
CA SER A 36 0.93 -16.08 -5.45
C SER A 36 -0.29 -15.54 -6.19
N LYS A 37 -0.76 -14.33 -5.89
CA LYS A 37 -1.97 -13.78 -6.51
C LYS A 37 -1.70 -12.91 -7.74
N LEU A 38 -0.56 -12.23 -7.76
CA LEU A 38 -0.26 -11.18 -8.74
C LEU A 38 1.09 -11.37 -9.43
N GLY A 39 1.90 -12.36 -9.04
CA GLY A 39 3.26 -12.51 -9.57
C GLY A 39 4.20 -11.38 -9.18
N ILE A 40 3.86 -10.58 -8.17
CA ILE A 40 4.67 -9.45 -7.74
C ILE A 40 5.66 -9.91 -6.68
N THR A 41 6.95 -9.69 -6.95
CA THR A 41 8.10 -9.98 -6.09
C THR A 41 8.98 -8.73 -5.98
N LEU A 42 10.12 -8.83 -5.27
CA LEU A 42 11.09 -7.73 -5.21
C LEU A 42 11.66 -7.37 -6.60
N GLU A 43 11.75 -8.33 -7.51
CA GLU A 43 12.35 -8.15 -8.85
C GLU A 43 11.51 -7.23 -9.75
N ASN A 44 10.19 -7.18 -9.54
CA ASN A 44 9.25 -6.35 -10.29
C ASN A 44 8.44 -5.40 -9.38
N ALA A 45 9.04 -4.99 -8.25
CA ALA A 45 8.39 -4.16 -7.23
C ALA A 45 7.83 -2.83 -7.77
N GLU A 46 8.38 -2.30 -8.87
CA GLU A 46 7.89 -1.07 -9.48
C GLU A 46 6.43 -1.16 -9.96
N LEU A 47 5.94 -2.34 -10.35
CA LEU A 47 4.53 -2.52 -10.70
C LEU A 47 3.61 -2.13 -9.53
N LEU A 48 3.96 -2.58 -8.32
CA LEU A 48 3.19 -2.25 -7.12
C LEU A 48 3.35 -0.77 -6.73
N LYS A 49 4.54 -0.20 -6.89
CA LYS A 49 4.78 1.22 -6.56
C LYS A 49 3.98 2.15 -7.46
N GLN A 50 3.95 1.88 -8.76
CA GLN A 50 3.17 2.65 -9.72
C GLN A 50 1.68 2.55 -9.40
N ALA A 51 1.17 1.33 -9.24
CA ALA A 51 -0.23 1.11 -8.88
C ALA A 51 -0.63 1.83 -7.57
N LEU A 52 0.24 1.83 -6.55
CA LEU A 52 -0.02 2.55 -5.30
C LEU A 52 -0.04 4.06 -5.46
N LYS A 53 0.86 4.63 -6.27
CA LYS A 53 0.89 6.09 -6.53
C LYS A 53 -0.32 6.53 -7.34
N GLU A 54 -0.71 5.75 -8.33
CA GLU A 54 -1.93 6.01 -9.11
C GLU A 54 -3.18 5.90 -8.24
N ALA A 55 -3.28 4.86 -7.41
CA ALA A 55 -4.37 4.68 -6.47
C ALA A 55 -4.41 5.84 -5.44
N ALA A 56 -3.26 6.28 -4.92
CA ALA A 56 -3.18 7.42 -4.01
C ALA A 56 -3.87 8.68 -4.54
N ILE A 57 -3.80 8.91 -5.86
CA ILE A 57 -4.42 10.06 -6.53
C ILE A 57 -5.91 9.80 -6.82
N ASN A 58 -6.23 8.61 -7.31
CA ASN A 58 -7.51 8.34 -7.97
C ASN A 58 -8.52 7.63 -7.09
N GLU A 59 -8.10 6.90 -6.07
CA GLU A 59 -8.98 6.02 -5.29
C GLU A 59 -9.53 6.67 -4.04
N ASP A 60 -10.63 6.10 -3.56
CA ASP A 60 -11.28 6.54 -2.35
C ASP A 60 -10.66 5.87 -1.10
N VAL A 61 -10.57 6.66 -0.03
CA VAL A 61 -10.11 6.24 1.28
C VAL A 61 -11.20 6.44 2.32
N ILE A 62 -11.05 5.67 3.41
CA ILE A 62 -11.78 5.86 4.66
C ILE A 62 -10.79 6.25 5.76
N ILE A 63 -11.21 7.16 6.64
CA ILE A 63 -10.45 7.45 7.87
C ILE A 63 -10.59 6.24 8.79
N GLN A 64 -9.46 5.66 9.19
CA GLN A 64 -9.41 4.51 10.10
C GLN A 64 -9.39 4.97 11.56
N LYS A 65 -8.56 5.97 11.88
CA LYS A 65 -8.48 6.63 13.19
C LYS A 65 -7.70 7.93 13.07
N THR A 66 -7.86 8.80 14.06
CA THR A 66 -6.99 9.96 14.28
C THR A 66 -6.46 9.89 15.71
N ASN A 67 -5.17 10.15 15.89
CA ASN A 67 -4.51 10.20 17.20
C ASN A 67 -3.42 11.28 17.21
N GLU A 68 -2.63 11.35 18.29
CA GLU A 68 -1.53 12.31 18.44
C GLU A 68 -0.48 12.25 17.31
N TYR A 69 -0.30 11.09 16.67
CA TYR A 69 0.65 10.90 15.59
C TYR A 69 0.13 11.37 14.22
N GLY A 70 -1.18 11.51 14.07
CA GLY A 70 -1.83 11.98 12.85
C GLY A 70 -3.10 11.21 12.48
N THR A 71 -3.54 11.38 11.24
CA THR A 71 -4.73 10.70 10.70
C THR A 71 -4.33 9.50 9.86
N HIS A 72 -4.90 8.35 10.19
CA HIS A 72 -4.71 7.11 9.48
C HIS A 72 -5.85 6.88 8.48
N TYR A 73 -5.50 6.42 7.29
CA TYR A 73 -6.42 6.15 6.19
C TYR A 73 -6.25 4.72 5.70
N ASN A 74 -7.36 4.07 5.36
CA ASN A 74 -7.35 2.83 4.61
C ASN A 74 -7.87 3.09 3.20
N MET A 75 -7.12 2.62 2.22
CA MET A 75 -7.45 2.60 0.80
C MET A 75 -7.63 1.15 0.37
N LYS A 76 -8.60 0.89 -0.50
CA LYS A 76 -8.74 -0.40 -1.18
C LYS A 76 -8.89 -0.15 -2.67
N PHE A 77 -8.13 -0.88 -3.48
CA PHE A 77 -8.16 -0.79 -4.93
C PHE A 77 -7.88 -2.15 -5.56
N TRP A 78 -8.40 -2.39 -6.75
CA TRP A 78 -8.11 -3.61 -7.49
C TRP A 78 -6.80 -3.45 -8.25
N LEU A 79 -5.94 -4.49 -8.17
CA LEU A 79 -4.74 -4.59 -8.99
C LEU A 79 -4.84 -5.87 -9.82
N GLN A 80 -4.67 -5.73 -11.12
CA GLN A 80 -4.63 -6.82 -12.08
C GLN A 80 -3.25 -6.89 -12.72
N THR A 81 -2.73 -8.11 -12.88
CA THR A 81 -1.52 -8.44 -13.62
C THR A 81 -1.81 -9.60 -14.56
N GLU A 82 -0.82 -10.03 -15.32
CA GLU A 82 -0.93 -11.23 -16.16
C GLU A 82 -1.17 -12.52 -15.35
N VAL A 83 -0.76 -12.54 -14.07
CA VAL A 83 -0.91 -13.71 -13.19
C VAL A 83 -2.30 -13.78 -12.58
N GLY A 84 -2.92 -12.63 -12.30
CA GLY A 84 -4.25 -12.60 -11.70
C GLY A 84 -4.66 -11.23 -11.20
N GLU A 85 -5.72 -11.21 -10.41
CA GLU A 85 -6.27 -10.00 -9.81
C GLU A 85 -6.43 -10.17 -8.30
N SER A 86 -6.25 -9.07 -7.56
CA SER A 86 -6.55 -9.03 -6.14
C SER A 86 -6.93 -7.63 -5.68
N LEU A 87 -7.86 -7.59 -4.72
CA LEU A 87 -8.10 -6.39 -3.95
C LEU A 87 -6.89 -6.15 -3.04
N ILE A 88 -6.30 -4.96 -3.13
CA ILE A 88 -5.19 -4.50 -2.31
C ILE A 88 -5.73 -3.60 -1.22
N LEU A 89 -5.25 -3.78 0.03
CA LEU A 89 -5.42 -2.79 1.09
C LEU A 89 -4.10 -2.05 1.28
N ALA A 90 -4.14 -0.73 1.16
CA ALA A 90 -3.03 0.17 1.47
C ALA A 90 -3.43 1.07 2.64
N ALA A 91 -2.63 1.03 3.70
CA ALA A 91 -2.82 1.85 4.89
C ALA A 91 -1.83 3.02 4.87
N TRP A 92 -2.35 4.22 5.07
CA TRP A 92 -1.61 5.47 5.00
C TRP A 92 -1.72 6.23 6.33
N ILE A 93 -0.74 7.09 6.59
CA ILE A 93 -0.81 8.10 7.66
C ILE A 93 -0.41 9.47 7.08
N ILE A 94 -1.16 10.51 7.42
CA ILE A 94 -0.67 11.88 7.34
C ILE A 94 -0.35 12.29 8.77
N ARG A 95 0.93 12.50 9.07
CA ARG A 95 1.37 12.78 10.45
C ARG A 95 0.97 14.19 10.89
N SER A 96 0.86 14.38 12.19
CA SER A 96 0.68 15.72 12.78
C SER A 96 1.79 16.67 12.31
N GLY A 97 1.42 17.78 11.66
CA GLY A 97 2.36 18.75 11.10
C GLY A 97 2.88 18.43 9.68
N GLU A 98 2.54 17.27 9.11
CA GLU A 98 2.82 16.94 7.71
C GLU A 98 1.57 17.15 6.84
N THR A 99 1.78 17.33 5.54
CA THR A 99 0.69 17.48 4.56
C THR A 99 0.61 16.31 3.58
N PHE A 100 1.62 15.45 3.51
CA PHE A 100 1.69 14.36 2.54
C PHE A 100 1.47 12.99 3.19
N PRO A 101 0.82 12.05 2.49
CA PRO A 101 0.53 10.72 3.04
C PRO A 101 1.75 9.80 2.92
N ARG A 102 2.00 9.04 3.98
CA ARG A 102 3.07 8.03 4.05
C ARG A 102 2.47 6.63 4.11
N LEU A 103 3.01 5.72 3.31
CA LEU A 103 2.59 4.33 3.35
C LEU A 103 3.04 3.69 4.67
N THR A 104 2.12 3.00 5.34
CA THR A 104 2.42 2.27 6.58
C THR A 104 2.36 0.77 6.40
N ASN A 105 1.46 0.29 5.52
CA ASN A 105 1.25 -1.12 5.25
C ASN A 105 0.57 -1.30 3.88
N CYS A 106 0.87 -2.39 3.17
CA CYS A 106 0.17 -2.76 1.94
C CYS A 106 0.15 -4.29 1.78
N TYR A 107 -0.99 -4.88 1.46
CA TYR A 107 -1.12 -6.31 1.20
C TYR A 107 -2.37 -6.69 0.38
N PRO A 108 -2.34 -7.83 -0.35
CA PRO A 108 -3.53 -8.40 -0.95
C PRO A 108 -4.51 -8.89 0.11
N VAL A 109 -5.77 -8.48 0.03
CA VAL A 109 -6.83 -8.92 0.94
C VAL A 109 -7.16 -10.38 0.64
N LYS A 110 -7.29 -11.22 1.66
CA LYS A 110 -7.78 -12.60 1.49
C LYS A 110 -9.29 -12.55 1.18
N LYS A 111 -9.72 -13.35 0.20
CA LYS A 111 -11.16 -13.60 0.00
C LYS A 111 -11.69 -14.34 1.23
#